data_AF-A0AB36AF71-F1
#
_entry.id   AF-A0AB36AF71-F1
#
_cell.length_a   1.000
_cell.length_b   1.000
_cell.length_c   1.000
_cell.angle_alpha   90.00
_cell.angle_beta   90.00
_cell.angle_gamma   90.00
#
_symmetry.space_group_name_H-M   'P 1'
#
loop_
_entity.id
_entity.type
_entity.pdbx_description
1 polymer ?
#
loop_
_entity_poly.entity_id
_entity_poly.type
_entity_poly.pdbx_seq_one_letter_code
_entity_poly.pdbx_strand_id
1 'polypeptide(L)'
;MIQLVELVTVDNEDLAYHYGSDNIDEVFEHERFFNELIKDIPLSFSSHILATEDASFDSLCEKDPYFKQFLAYHDLKFFIKKIKEKSQLTDEEVGTMSRQVYRSNR
;
A
#
# COMPACT_ATOMS: atom_id res chain seq x y z
N MET A 1 20.82 -6.44 -3.99
CA MET A 1 19.44 -6.49 -4.53
C MET A 1 18.84 -5.10 -4.51
N ILE A 2 17.98 -4.75 -5.47
CA ILE A 2 17.23 -3.49 -5.46
C ILE A 2 15.78 -3.84 -5.09
N GLN A 3 15.23 -3.18 -4.10
CA GLN A 3 13.87 -3.42 -3.64
C GLN A 3 13.02 -2.15 -3.78
N LEU A 4 11.84 -2.31 -4.38
CA LEU A 4 10.74 -1.36 -4.36
C LEU A 4 9.77 -1.72 -3.25
N VAL A 5 9.34 -0.70 -2.51
CA VAL A 5 8.31 -0.80 -1.49
C VAL A 5 7.31 0.33 -1.67
N GLU A 6 6.05 -0.03 -1.93
CA GLU A 6 4.93 0.92 -2.01
C GLU A 6 4.11 0.84 -0.74
N LEU A 7 4.11 1.92 0.04
CA LEU A 7 3.43 2.01 1.33
C LEU A 7 2.10 2.72 1.17
N VAL A 8 1.04 2.12 1.71
CA VAL A 8 -0.31 2.69 1.72
C VAL A 8 -0.94 2.45 3.08
N THR A 9 -1.47 3.52 3.69
CA THR A 9 -2.35 3.40 4.86
C THR A 9 -3.80 3.56 4.39
N VAL A 10 -4.61 2.52 4.58
CA VAL A 10 -6.04 2.54 4.22
C VAL A 10 -6.82 1.78 5.27
N ASP A 11 -7.94 2.35 5.73
CA ASP A 11 -8.79 1.72 6.75
C ASP A 11 -8.01 1.32 8.03
N ASN A 12 -7.15 2.24 8.51
CA ASN A 12 -6.24 2.05 9.65
C ASN A 12 -5.27 0.85 9.55
N GLU A 13 -5.09 0.28 8.36
CA GLU A 13 -4.10 -0.75 8.09
C GLU A 13 -2.95 -0.20 7.26
N ASP A 14 -1.73 -0.48 7.71
CA ASP A 14 -0.49 -0.16 7.02
C ASP A 14 -0.11 -1.32 6.10
N LEU A 15 -0.24 -1.12 4.80
CA LEU A 15 0.02 -2.13 3.77
C LEU A 15 1.30 -1.77 3.00
N ALA A 16 2.08 -2.78 2.63
CA ALA A 16 3.25 -2.62 1.78
C ALA A 16 3.18 -3.58 0.58
N TYR A 17 3.34 -3.06 -0.64
CA TYR A 17 3.72 -3.90 -1.77
C TYR A 17 5.24 -3.94 -1.86
N HIS A 18 5.81 -5.14 -1.93
CA HIS A 18 7.25 -5.36 -1.98
C HIS A 18 7.63 -6.14 -3.23
N TYR A 19 8.60 -5.60 -3.97
CA TYR A 19 9.20 -6.21 -5.14
C TYR A 19 10.71 -6.07 -5.12
N GLY A 20 11.45 -7.16 -5.31
CA GLY A 20 12.91 -7.16 -5.38
C GLY A 20 13.42 -7.66 -6.72
N SER A 21 14.34 -6.94 -7.34
CA SER A 21 15.04 -7.34 -8.57
C SER A 21 16.50 -6.84 -8.57
N ASP A 22 17.38 -7.53 -9.28
CA ASP A 22 18.74 -7.06 -9.56
C ASP A 22 18.77 -6.08 -10.75
N ASN A 23 17.65 -5.95 -11.47
CA ASN A 23 17.46 -5.07 -12.60
C ASN A 23 16.68 -3.81 -12.20
N ILE A 24 17.32 -2.65 -12.25
CA ILE A 24 16.70 -1.36 -11.91
C ILE A 24 15.54 -0.99 -12.85
N ASP A 25 15.60 -1.40 -14.12
CA ASP A 25 14.55 -1.07 -15.08
C ASP A 25 13.24 -1.78 -14.72
N GLU A 26 13.31 -3.05 -14.27
CA GLU A 26 12.14 -3.80 -13.79
C GLU A 26 11.52 -3.15 -12.54
N VAL A 27 12.37 -2.66 -11.63
CA VAL A 27 11.91 -1.94 -10.43
C VAL A 27 11.12 -0.69 -10.82
N PHE A 28 11.62 0.11 -11.76
CA PHE A 28 10.90 1.28 -12.26
C PHE A 28 9.64 0.93 -13.06
N GLU A 29 9.63 -0.19 -13.79
CA GLU A 29 8.40 -0.65 -14.44
C GLU A 29 7.31 -1.00 -13.43
N HIS A 30 7.67 -1.66 -12.33
CA HIS A 30 6.75 -1.98 -11.25
C HIS A 30 6.22 -0.72 -10.54
N GLU A 31 7.08 0.26 -10.26
CA GLU A 31 6.67 1.57 -9.71
C GLU A 31 5.69 2.27 -10.67
N ARG A 32 5.99 2.28 -11.98
CA ARG A 32 5.09 2.86 -12.99
C ARG A 32 3.74 2.15 -13.00
N PHE A 33 3.72 0.81 -13.02
CA PHE A 33 2.48 0.05 -13.02
C PHE A 33 1.66 0.28 -11.77
N PHE A 34 2.29 0.37 -10.60
CA PHE A 34 1.61 0.73 -9.37
C PHE A 34 0.92 2.10 -9.52
N ASN A 35 1.66 3.13 -9.90
CA ASN A 35 1.14 4.49 -10.10
C ASN A 35 -0.03 4.54 -11.09
N GLU A 36 0.06 3.82 -12.21
CA GLU A 36 -1.02 3.74 -13.20
C GLU A 36 -2.30 3.09 -12.64
N LEU A 37 -2.16 2.08 -11.78
CA LEU A 37 -3.28 1.33 -11.20
C LEU A 37 -4.00 2.08 -10.07
N ILE A 38 -3.28 2.98 -9.38
CA ILE A 38 -3.82 3.76 -8.26
C ILE A 38 -4.20 5.20 -8.61
N LYS A 39 -3.88 5.68 -9.83
CA LYS A 39 -4.06 7.10 -10.24
C LYS A 39 -5.45 7.69 -9.97
N ASP A 40 -6.50 6.85 -10.00
CA ASP A 40 -7.89 7.25 -9.83
C ASP A 40 -8.44 6.94 -8.42
N ILE A 41 -7.58 6.48 -7.51
CA ILE A 41 -7.93 6.16 -6.11
C ILE A 41 -7.47 7.33 -5.24
N PRO A 42 -8.37 7.97 -4.47
CA PRO A 42 -8.02 9.09 -3.60
C PRO A 42 -7.29 8.59 -2.33
N LEU A 43 -6.05 8.12 -2.49
CA LEU A 43 -5.21 7.61 -1.41
C LEU A 43 -3.88 8.36 -1.35
N SER A 44 -3.28 8.38 -0.15
CA SER A 44 -1.89 8.79 0.03
C SER A 44 -1.01 7.55 0.05
N PHE A 45 0.13 7.60 -0.65
CA PHE A 45 1.11 6.53 -0.69
C PHE A 45 2.53 7.08 -0.63
N SER A 46 3.49 6.21 -0.34
CA SER A 46 4.92 6.53 -0.38
C SER A 46 5.70 5.40 -1.02
N SER A 47 6.51 5.75 -2.02
CA SER A 47 7.36 4.81 -2.77
C SER A 47 8.80 4.87 -2.25
N HIS A 48 9.39 3.72 -1.98
CA HIS A 48 10.77 3.59 -1.53
C HIS A 48 11.54 2.62 -2.41
N ILE A 49 12.68 3.05 -2.94
CA ILE A 49 13.62 2.21 -3.68
C ILE A 49 14.93 2.14 -2.91
N LEU A 50 15.32 0.94 -2.48
CA LEU A 50 16.41 0.73 -1.54
C LEU A 50 17.28 -0.46 -2.00
N ALA A 51 18.59 -0.36 -1.81
CA ALA A 51 19.48 -1.50 -2.01
C ALA A 51 19.56 -2.34 -0.72
N THR A 52 19.39 -3.65 -0.83
CA THR A 52 19.46 -4.63 0.27
C THR A 52 20.38 -5.80 -0.09
N GLU A 53 20.66 -6.67 0.89
CA GLU A 53 21.51 -7.84 0.68
C GLU A 53 20.82 -8.87 -0.23
N ASP A 54 19.53 -9.15 0.01
CA ASP A 54 18.73 -10.10 -0.78
C ASP A 54 17.34 -9.55 -1.16
N ALA A 55 16.49 -10.35 -1.81
CA ALA A 55 15.15 -9.95 -2.27
C ALA A 55 14.02 -10.23 -1.28
N SER A 56 14.33 -10.53 -0.02
CA SER A 56 13.33 -10.76 1.00
C SER A 56 12.91 -9.45 1.66
N PHE A 57 11.63 -9.38 2.04
CA PHE A 57 11.13 -8.30 2.88
C PHE A 57 11.74 -8.34 4.29
N ASP A 58 12.16 -9.52 4.75
CA ASP A 58 12.87 -9.67 6.03
C ASP A 58 14.23 -8.96 6.01
N SER A 59 15.03 -9.11 4.95
CA SER A 59 16.30 -8.39 4.78
C SER A 59 16.11 -6.86 4.80
N LEU A 60 15.01 -6.38 4.21
CA LEU A 60 14.64 -4.97 4.30
C LEU A 60 14.31 -4.55 5.74
N CYS A 61 13.53 -5.36 6.46
CA CYS A 61 13.15 -5.10 7.84
C CYS A 61 14.32 -5.18 8.83
N GLU A 62 15.35 -5.96 8.52
CA GLU A 62 16.61 -5.99 9.26
C GLU A 62 17.41 -4.69 9.04
N LYS A 63 17.45 -4.21 7.80
CA LYS A 63 18.12 -2.95 7.45
C LYS A 63 17.40 -1.72 8.00
N ASP A 64 16.08 -1.70 7.90
CA ASP A 64 15.23 -0.61 8.39
C ASP A 64 13.99 -1.18 9.11
N PRO A 65 13.97 -1.21 10.45
CA PRO A 65 12.86 -1.73 11.24
C PRO A 65 11.53 -1.00 11.04
N TYR A 66 11.53 0.20 10.44
CA TYR A 66 10.30 0.94 10.10
C TYR A 66 9.31 0.07 9.29
N PHE A 67 9.82 -0.78 8.39
CA PHE A 67 8.98 -1.60 7.53
C PHE A 67 8.24 -2.74 8.27
N LYS A 68 8.63 -3.08 9.50
CA LYS A 68 8.04 -4.19 10.28
C LYS A 68 6.57 -3.98 10.65
N GLN A 69 6.10 -2.74 10.66
CA GLN A 69 4.70 -2.43 10.96
C GLN A 69 3.75 -2.71 9.79
N PHE A 70 4.29 -2.87 8.57
CA PHE A 70 3.47 -3.03 7.37
C PHE A 70 3.17 -4.48 7.08
N LEU A 71 1.94 -4.74 6.63
CA LEU A 71 1.56 -6.02 6.06
C LEU A 71 2.06 -6.13 4.62
N ALA A 72 3.04 -6.99 4.40
CA ALA A 72 3.69 -7.14 3.09
C ALA A 72 2.89 -7.99 2.11
N TYR A 73 2.83 -7.53 0.86
CA TYR A 73 2.25 -8.21 -0.29
C TYR A 73 3.27 -8.28 -1.42
N HIS A 74 3.34 -9.42 -2.10
CA HIS A 74 4.27 -9.64 -3.21
C HIS A 74 3.58 -9.71 -4.58
N ASP A 75 2.25 -9.76 -4.60
CA ASP A 75 1.45 -9.71 -5.83
C ASP A 75 0.79 -8.34 -5.95
N LEU A 76 1.22 -7.58 -6.96
CA LEU A 76 0.72 -6.22 -7.21
C LEU A 76 -0.79 -6.21 -7.44
N LYS A 77 -1.33 -7.16 -8.21
CA LYS A 77 -2.77 -7.18 -8.53
C LYS A 77 -3.60 -7.43 -7.28
N PHE A 78 -3.15 -8.34 -6.43
CA PHE A 78 -3.80 -8.63 -5.16
C PHE A 78 -3.70 -7.46 -4.19
N PHE A 79 -2.55 -6.78 -4.13
CA PHE A 79 -2.36 -5.57 -3.34
C PHE A 79 -3.33 -4.45 -3.76
N ILE A 80 -3.41 -4.15 -5.06
CA ILE A 80 -4.35 -3.15 -5.59
C ILE A 80 -5.80 -3.53 -5.31
N LYS A 81 -6.14 -4.81 -5.44
CA LYS A 81 -7.48 -5.30 -5.09
C LYS A 81 -7.80 -5.03 -3.62
N LYS A 82 -6.86 -5.28 -2.71
CA LYS A 82 -7.01 -5.03 -1.27
C LYS A 82 -7.21 -3.56 -0.94
N ILE A 83 -6.41 -2.68 -1.56
CA ILE A 83 -6.59 -1.23 -1.43
C ILE A 83 -8.01 -0.82 -1.86
N LYS A 84 -8.45 -1.26 -3.05
CA LYS A 84 -9.77 -0.89 -3.59
C LYS A 84 -10.92 -1.38 -2.72
N GLU A 85 -10.85 -2.63 -2.22
CA GLU A 85 -11.83 -3.18 -1.30
C GLU A 85 -11.95 -2.31 -0.04
N LYS A 86 -10.82 -1.91 0.56
CA LYS A 86 -10.80 -1.11 1.78
C LYS A 86 -11.20 0.35 1.57
N SER A 87 -10.77 0.98 0.47
CA SER A 87 -11.18 2.35 0.15
C SER A 87 -12.69 2.47 -0.12
N GLN A 88 -13.34 1.45 -0.68
CA GLN A 88 -14.79 1.47 -0.88
C GLN A 88 -15.56 1.30 0.42
N LEU A 89 -15.07 0.46 1.33
CA LEU A 89 -15.64 0.31 2.68
C LEU A 89 -15.64 1.66 3.40
N THR A 90 -14.55 2.44 3.30
CA THR A 90 -14.51 3.76 3.94
C THR A 90 -15.57 4.72 3.39
N ASP A 91 -15.87 4.70 2.09
CA ASP A 91 -16.93 5.56 1.52
C ASP A 91 -18.33 5.13 1.99
N GLU A 92 -18.60 3.82 2.08
CA GLU A 92 -19.88 3.28 2.53
C GLU A 92 -20.10 3.45 4.05
N GLU A 93 -19.07 3.23 4.87
CA GLU A 93 -19.11 3.39 6.32
C GLU A 93 -19.25 4.86 6.74
N VAL A 94 -18.57 5.79 6.04
CA VAL A 94 -18.76 7.24 6.26
C VAL A 94 -20.19 7.68 5.89
N GLY A 95 -20.77 7.08 4.83
CA GLY A 95 -22.15 7.31 4.43
C GLY A 95 -23.19 6.83 5.44
N THR A 96 -22.90 5.76 6.18
CA THR A 96 -23.81 5.24 7.23
C THR A 96 -23.66 6.01 8.54
N MET A 97 -22.44 6.39 8.93
CA MET A 97 -22.18 7.11 10.19
C MET A 97 -22.73 8.55 10.15
N SER A 98 -22.71 9.20 8.99
CA SER A 98 -23.26 10.56 8.81
C SER A 98 -24.80 10.62 8.89
N ARG A 99 -25.50 9.49 8.73
CA ARG A 99 -26.97 9.46 8.71
C ARG A 99 -27.61 9.30 10.09
N GLN A 100 -26.87 8.85 11.10
CA GLN A 100 -27.41 8.59 12.44
C GLN A 100 -27.42 9.83 13.35
N VAL A 101 -26.57 10.84 13.07
CA VAL A 101 -26.43 12.01 13.96
C VAL A 101 -27.56 13.06 13.79
N TYR A 102 -28.44 12.91 12.78
CA TYR A 102 -29.55 13.86 12.54
C TYR A 102 -30.93 13.43 13.05
N ARG A 103 -31.03 12.39 13.90
CA ARG A 103 -32.32 11.88 14.40
C ARG A 103 -32.50 11.91 15.92
N SER A 104 -31.89 12.85 16.62
CA SER A 104 -32.24 13.13 18.02
C SER A 104 -32.05 14.60 18.35
N ASN A 105 -33.11 15.38 18.11
CA ASN A 105 -33.49 16.53 18.91
C ASN A 105 -34.96 16.82 18.60
N ARG A 106 -35.84 16.19 19.37
CA ARG A 106 -37.23 16.59 19.51
C ARG A 106 -37.59 16.58 20.97
#